data_AF-A0A4Q6A7M6-F1
#
_entry.id   AF-A0A4Q6A7M6-F1
#
_cell.length_a   1.000
_cell.length_b   1.000
_cell.length_c   1.000
_cell.angle_alpha   90.00
_cell.angle_beta   90.00
_cell.angle_gamma   90.00
#
_symmetry.space_group_name_H-M   'P 1'
#
loop_
_entity.id
_entity.type
_entity.pdbx_description
1 polymer ?
#
loop_
_entity_poly.entity_id
_entity_poly.type
_entity_poly.pdbx_seq_one_letter_code
_entity_poly.pdbx_strand_id
1 'polypeptide(L)'
;ADTKLIPVEATQANASAVPSVQKITIAYGTETGNAKKLASNLAAKAKKKGIQPKLVSLEQYKLTDLPKEEWFFTIISTQGDGEPPAGAKKFYDFVHQDSVTLSKLNYGVLALGDTAYPLFCKAGEDVDTQLQKLGGKRIVPLQKLDTDYEEEAEQWINNLLQSLTVPASAAAPVVVVPAKKTGKKTYAGTIQTKINLNGRGSQKETYHIEIAAEDVVFEPGDAVGIVPRNKPELVQKIVSLSGLPEDALVPYRNETAPLGSLIAQKLSLVNLSENIVKKYAAVVKQEIPATRMDFSDLLRIYPVSNSEQFLEAIQVLDPIAPRLYSIASSPEAHGGEVHITLG
;
A
#
# COMPACT_ATOMS: atom_id res chain seq x y z
N ALA A 1 -24.88 62.05 -18.10
CA ALA A 1 -23.92 61.63 -17.07
C ALA A 1 -24.16 60.14 -16.87
N ASP A 2 -23.40 59.31 -17.58
CA ASP A 2 -23.58 57.85 -17.56
C ASP A 2 -22.24 57.20 -17.26
N THR A 3 -21.88 57.24 -15.98
CA THR A 3 -20.72 56.53 -15.46
C THR A 3 -21.16 55.11 -15.11
N LYS A 4 -20.84 54.16 -15.99
CA LYS A 4 -20.97 52.72 -15.69
C LYS A 4 -19.97 52.35 -14.59
N LEU A 5 -20.49 52.02 -13.42
CA LEU A 5 -19.73 51.43 -12.31
C LEU A 5 -19.50 49.95 -12.60
N ILE A 6 -18.23 49.56 -12.66
CA ILE A 6 -17.78 48.16 -12.79
C ILE A 6 -17.74 47.56 -11.37
N PRO A 7 -18.29 46.37 -11.10
CA PRO A 7 -18.12 45.71 -9.81
C PRO A 7 -16.65 45.27 -9.67
N VAL A 8 -15.99 45.73 -8.61
CA VAL A 8 -14.68 45.21 -8.20
C VAL A 8 -14.93 43.86 -7.54
N GLU A 9 -14.49 42.78 -8.17
CA GLU A 9 -14.45 41.45 -7.53
C GLU A 9 -13.58 41.52 -6.27
N ALA A 10 -14.20 41.26 -5.12
CA ALA A 10 -13.47 41.04 -3.89
C ALA A 10 -12.64 39.75 -4.03
N THR A 11 -11.33 39.89 -4.15
CA THR A 11 -10.38 38.78 -4.00
C THR A 11 -10.57 38.15 -2.62
N GLN A 12 -11.26 37.01 -2.58
CA GLN A 12 -11.23 36.11 -1.42
C GLN A 12 -9.81 35.56 -1.29
N ALA A 13 -9.09 36.02 -0.26
CA ALA A 13 -7.83 35.43 0.13
C ALA A 13 -8.10 33.98 0.57
N ASN A 14 -7.58 33.01 -0.19
CA ASN A 14 -7.52 31.62 0.23
C ASN A 14 -6.69 31.54 1.53
N ALA A 15 -7.36 31.29 2.65
CA ALA A 15 -6.70 30.99 3.92
C ALA A 15 -5.95 29.66 3.78
N SER A 16 -4.66 29.73 3.44
CA SER A 16 -3.79 28.57 3.33
C SER A 16 -3.43 28.09 4.73
N ALA A 17 -3.61 26.79 5.00
CA ALA A 17 -3.18 26.17 6.25
C ALA A 17 -1.70 26.46 6.52
N VAL A 18 -1.38 27.00 7.69
CA VAL A 18 -0.01 27.38 8.08
C VAL A 18 0.66 26.16 8.73
N PRO A 19 1.88 25.78 8.31
CA PRO A 19 2.59 24.68 8.96
C PRO A 19 2.95 25.06 10.40
N SER A 20 2.65 24.18 11.37
CA SER A 20 3.09 24.35 12.76
C SER A 20 4.56 23.97 12.96
N VAL A 21 5.14 23.27 11.97
CA VAL A 21 6.52 22.82 11.96
C VAL A 21 7.19 23.29 10.68
N GLN A 22 8.29 24.05 10.81
CA GLN A 22 8.99 24.59 9.65
C GLN A 22 10.03 23.64 9.07
N LYS A 23 10.68 22.80 9.89
CA LYS A 23 11.79 21.93 9.46
C LYS A 23 11.59 20.52 9.96
N ILE A 24 11.76 19.54 9.08
CA ILE A 24 11.68 18.11 9.41
C ILE A 24 12.86 17.37 8.77
N THR A 25 13.31 16.30 9.41
CA THR A 25 14.28 15.38 8.82
C THR A 25 13.57 14.09 8.43
N ILE A 26 13.78 13.66 7.18
CA ILE A 26 13.25 12.41 6.64
C ILE A 26 14.44 11.52 6.30
N ALA A 27 14.59 10.42 7.03
CA ALA A 27 15.65 9.45 6.83
C ALA A 27 15.10 8.18 6.17
N TYR A 28 15.87 7.56 5.28
CA TYR A 28 15.48 6.29 4.67
C TYR A 28 16.57 5.22 4.73
N GLY A 29 16.16 3.97 5.01
CA GLY A 29 16.98 2.77 4.88
C GLY A 29 16.36 1.86 3.84
N THR A 30 17.08 1.57 2.75
CA THR A 30 16.54 0.82 1.62
C THR A 30 17.58 -0.12 1.04
N GLU A 31 17.12 -1.28 0.56
CA GLU A 31 17.93 -2.18 -0.27
C GLU A 31 17.59 -1.97 -1.76
N THR A 32 16.32 -2.18 -2.13
CA THR A 32 15.82 -2.13 -3.52
C THR A 32 15.23 -0.77 -3.93
N GLY A 33 15.32 0.25 -3.09
CA GLY A 33 14.90 1.62 -3.40
C GLY A 33 13.46 2.00 -3.05
N ASN A 34 12.61 1.07 -2.59
CA ASN A 34 11.20 1.35 -2.23
C ASN A 34 11.07 2.39 -1.10
N ALA A 35 11.85 2.23 -0.02
CA ALA A 35 11.85 3.19 1.08
C ALA A 35 12.35 4.58 0.64
N LYS A 36 13.32 4.64 -0.28
CA LYS A 36 13.81 5.91 -0.88
C LYS A 36 12.72 6.60 -1.71
N LYS A 37 11.94 5.84 -2.50
CA LYS A 37 10.81 6.38 -3.27
C LYS A 37 9.75 6.98 -2.35
N LEU A 38 9.36 6.28 -1.29
CA LEU A 38 8.39 6.78 -0.30
C LEU A 38 8.91 8.02 0.43
N ALA A 39 10.18 8.04 0.84
CA ALA A 39 10.79 9.19 1.50
C ALA A 39 10.83 10.43 0.61
N SER A 40 11.12 10.24 -0.67
CA SER A 40 11.08 11.31 -1.67
C SER A 40 9.67 11.84 -1.88
N ASN A 41 8.66 10.96 -1.90
CA ASN A 41 7.25 11.35 -1.99
C ASN A 41 6.80 12.16 -0.75
N LEU A 42 7.13 11.70 0.46
CA LEU A 42 6.86 12.43 1.69
C LEU A 42 7.51 13.82 1.68
N ALA A 43 8.78 13.92 1.27
CA ALA A 43 9.48 15.19 1.15
C ALA A 43 8.80 16.13 0.13
N ALA A 44 8.40 15.62 -1.04
CA ALA A 44 7.71 16.41 -2.05
C ALA A 44 6.36 16.95 -1.53
N LYS A 45 5.58 16.12 -0.82
CA LYS A 45 4.30 16.53 -0.24
C LYS A 45 4.48 17.51 0.94
N ALA A 46 5.51 17.33 1.78
CA ALA A 46 5.85 18.26 2.86
C ALA A 46 6.20 19.66 2.32
N LYS A 47 7.01 19.74 1.26
CA LYS A 47 7.33 21.02 0.60
C LYS A 47 6.10 21.76 0.11
N LYS A 48 5.12 21.05 -0.48
CA LYS A 48 3.84 21.62 -0.93
C LYS A 48 3.00 22.20 0.22
N LYS A 49 3.22 21.73 1.45
CA LYS A 49 2.57 22.22 2.68
C LYS A 49 3.37 23.34 3.38
N GLY A 50 4.45 23.84 2.77
CA GLY A 50 5.30 24.88 3.35
C GLY A 50 6.30 24.38 4.40
N ILE A 51 6.42 23.06 4.58
CA ILE A 51 7.39 22.44 5.49
C ILE A 51 8.71 22.25 4.72
N GLN A 52 9.86 22.48 5.35
CA GLN A 52 11.19 22.28 4.77
C GLN A 52 11.76 20.89 5.16
N PRO A 53 11.66 19.86 4.30
CA PRO A 53 12.24 18.55 4.59
C PRO A 53 13.73 18.49 4.23
N LYS A 54 14.53 17.96 5.16
CA LYS A 54 15.88 17.44 4.92
C LYS A 54 15.77 15.94 4.65
N LEU A 55 15.90 15.54 3.39
CA LEU A 55 15.89 14.13 2.98
C LEU A 55 17.31 13.57 3.01
N VAL A 56 17.52 12.44 3.70
CA VAL A 56 18.86 11.85 3.90
C VAL A 56 18.80 10.32 3.90
N SER A 57 19.81 9.67 3.31
CA SER A 57 20.00 8.20 3.45
C SER A 57 20.54 7.89 4.84
N LEU A 58 20.05 6.84 5.50
CA LEU A 58 20.60 6.39 6.78
C LEU A 58 22.08 6.00 6.70
N GLU A 59 22.57 5.64 5.50
CA GLU A 59 23.99 5.36 5.27
C GLU A 59 24.88 6.61 5.42
N GLN A 60 24.35 7.76 5.03
CA GLN A 60 25.04 9.05 5.05
C GLN A 60 24.63 9.90 6.26
N TYR A 61 23.71 9.41 7.09
CA TYR A 61 23.19 10.13 8.23
C TYR A 61 24.24 10.20 9.35
N LYS A 62 24.47 11.41 9.87
CA LYS A 62 25.38 11.62 10.99
C LYS A 62 24.65 11.31 12.30
N LEU A 63 25.03 10.21 12.95
CA LEU A 63 24.38 9.73 14.18
C LEU A 63 24.37 10.77 15.31
N THR A 64 25.38 11.63 15.37
CA THR A 64 25.49 12.74 16.32
C THR A 64 24.43 13.83 16.15
N ASP A 65 23.70 13.81 15.03
CA ASP A 65 22.61 14.76 14.78
C ASP A 65 21.30 14.30 15.43
N LEU A 66 21.09 13.00 15.66
CA LEU A 66 19.81 12.46 16.15
C LEU A 66 19.32 13.12 17.46
N PRO A 67 20.17 13.33 18.50
CA PRO A 67 19.73 14.01 19.73
C PRO A 67 19.40 15.50 19.55
N LYS A 68 19.76 16.09 18.41
CA LYS A 68 19.51 17.50 18.07
C LYS A 68 18.26 17.66 17.19
N GLU A 69 17.71 16.57 16.65
CA GLU A 69 16.51 16.61 15.83
C GLU A 69 15.27 16.81 16.72
N GLU A 70 14.36 17.69 16.28
CA GLU A 70 13.05 17.87 16.94
C GLU A 70 11.95 17.11 16.21
N TRP A 71 12.11 16.86 14.90
CA TRP A 71 11.14 16.19 14.03
C TRP A 71 11.86 15.24 13.07
N PHE A 72 11.77 13.94 13.33
CA PHE A 72 12.52 12.92 12.60
C PHE A 72 11.62 11.77 12.16
N PHE A 73 11.53 11.56 10.85
CA PHE A 73 10.69 10.52 10.25
C PHE A 73 11.55 9.50 9.54
N THR A 74 11.38 8.23 9.89
CA THR A 74 12.19 7.13 9.35
C THR A 74 11.36 6.23 8.46
N ILE A 75 11.86 5.95 7.27
CA ILE A 75 11.25 4.99 6.34
C ILE A 75 12.27 3.88 6.08
N ILE A 76 12.02 2.68 6.59
CA ILE A 76 13.03 1.61 6.61
C ILE A 76 12.46 0.28 6.15
N SER A 77 13.15 -0.41 5.25
CA SER A 77 12.80 -1.78 4.84
C SER A 77 13.47 -2.82 5.73
N THR A 78 12.84 -3.97 5.94
CA THR A 78 13.46 -5.13 6.60
C THR A 78 14.06 -6.08 5.55
N GLN A 79 15.15 -6.76 5.89
CA GLN A 79 15.82 -7.76 5.05
C GLN A 79 15.89 -9.12 5.77
N GLY A 80 15.76 -10.20 5.00
CA GLY A 80 15.98 -11.58 5.44
C GLY A 80 15.36 -11.90 6.82
N ASP A 81 16.22 -12.14 7.79
CA ASP A 81 15.88 -12.53 9.17
C ASP A 81 15.58 -11.33 10.09
N GLY A 82 14.86 -10.33 9.58
CA GLY A 82 14.44 -9.18 10.38
C GLY A 82 15.46 -8.05 10.47
N GLU A 83 16.58 -8.15 9.76
CA GLU A 83 17.68 -7.18 9.80
C GLU A 83 17.34 -5.87 9.05
N PRO A 84 17.97 -4.74 9.42
CA PRO A 84 17.91 -3.52 8.62
C PRO A 84 18.70 -3.69 7.30
N PRO A 85 18.47 -2.83 6.29
CA PRO A 85 19.28 -2.82 5.07
C PRO A 85 20.72 -2.43 5.42
N ALA A 86 21.69 -2.88 4.62
CA ALA A 86 23.11 -2.70 4.94
C ALA A 86 23.47 -1.22 5.20
N GLY A 87 22.92 -0.32 4.38
CA GLY A 87 23.10 1.13 4.54
C GLY A 87 22.50 1.71 5.83
N ALA A 88 21.51 1.06 6.44
CA ALA A 88 20.90 1.52 7.69
C ALA A 88 21.49 0.89 8.95
N LYS A 89 22.35 -0.12 8.82
CA LYS A 89 22.85 -0.91 9.95
C LYS A 89 23.54 -0.06 11.03
N LYS A 90 24.36 0.92 10.63
CA LYS A 90 25.04 1.82 11.59
C LYS A 90 24.06 2.63 12.45
N PHE A 91 22.97 3.11 11.84
CA PHE A 91 21.92 3.82 12.56
C PHE A 91 21.15 2.87 13.47
N TYR A 92 20.80 1.69 12.96
CA TYR A 92 20.11 0.66 13.73
C TYR A 92 20.91 0.27 14.98
N ASP A 93 22.21 -0.03 14.84
CA ASP A 93 23.07 -0.38 15.96
C ASP A 93 23.17 0.79 16.97
N PHE A 94 23.26 2.03 16.50
CA PHE A 94 23.36 3.22 17.34
C PHE A 94 22.12 3.45 18.22
N VAL A 95 20.90 3.31 17.66
CA VAL A 95 19.67 3.47 18.47
C VAL A 95 19.51 2.35 19.49
N HIS A 96 20.15 1.19 19.28
CA HIS A 96 20.14 0.05 20.22
C HIS A 96 21.24 0.10 21.28
N GLN A 97 22.17 1.07 21.22
CA GLN A 97 23.22 1.23 22.23
C GLN A 97 22.72 1.92 23.52
N ASP A 98 21.48 2.41 23.56
CA ASP A 98 20.89 3.12 24.70
C ASP A 98 21.74 4.31 25.22
N SER A 99 22.57 4.90 24.36
CA SER A 99 23.61 5.87 24.76
C SER A 99 23.17 7.33 24.68
N VAL A 100 21.95 7.59 24.23
CA VAL A 100 21.41 8.94 24.00
C VAL A 100 20.01 9.11 24.55
N THR A 101 19.62 10.35 24.83
CA THR A 101 18.24 10.69 25.23
C THR A 101 17.62 11.60 24.18
N LEU A 102 16.40 11.28 23.76
CA LEU A 102 15.66 11.89 22.65
C LEU A 102 14.40 12.60 23.15
N SER A 103 14.46 13.25 24.31
CA SER A 103 13.29 13.84 25.00
C SER A 103 12.56 14.95 24.23
N LYS A 104 13.23 15.57 23.24
CA LYS A 104 12.66 16.60 22.36
C LYS A 104 12.24 16.07 21.00
N LEU A 105 12.51 14.80 20.72
CA LEU A 105 12.31 14.20 19.41
C LEU A 105 10.85 13.83 19.22
N ASN A 106 10.20 14.43 18.24
CA ASN A 106 8.92 13.99 17.70
C ASN A 106 9.22 13.11 16.49
N TYR A 107 8.70 11.88 16.47
CA TYR A 107 9.06 10.92 15.44
C TYR A 107 7.87 10.13 14.88
N GLY A 108 8.11 9.51 13.73
CA GLY A 108 7.23 8.52 13.12
C GLY A 108 8.04 7.56 12.27
N VAL A 109 7.62 6.29 12.25
CA VAL A 109 8.29 5.23 11.48
C VAL A 109 7.30 4.61 10.50
N LEU A 110 7.76 4.47 9.27
CA LEU A 110 7.09 3.73 8.21
C LEU A 110 7.97 2.53 7.86
N ALA A 111 7.54 1.34 8.25
CA ALA A 111 8.30 0.11 8.08
C ALA A 111 7.83 -0.63 6.84
N LEU A 112 8.75 -1.02 5.96
CA LEU A 112 8.47 -1.87 4.82
C LEU A 112 8.95 -3.29 5.11
N GLY A 113 8.13 -4.27 4.81
CA GLY A 113 8.47 -5.68 4.91
C GLY A 113 7.60 -6.49 3.96
N ASP A 114 7.68 -7.80 4.12
CA ASP A 114 6.87 -8.75 3.37
C ASP A 114 6.31 -9.78 4.36
N THR A 115 5.00 -9.97 4.38
CA THR A 115 4.33 -10.92 5.29
C THR A 115 4.61 -12.38 4.94
N ALA A 116 5.25 -12.66 3.80
CA ALA A 116 5.80 -13.97 3.49
C ALA A 116 6.97 -14.34 4.42
N TYR A 117 7.60 -13.37 5.09
CA TYR A 117 8.70 -13.59 6.01
C TYR A 117 8.22 -13.57 7.47
N PRO A 118 8.73 -14.46 8.35
CA PRO A 118 8.33 -14.53 9.76
C PRO A 118 8.54 -13.21 10.53
N LEU A 119 9.57 -12.45 10.16
CA LEU A 119 9.98 -11.20 10.83
C LEU A 119 9.49 -9.97 10.04
N PHE A 120 8.20 -9.95 9.75
CA PHE A 120 7.54 -8.88 8.99
C PHE A 120 7.73 -7.50 9.63
N CYS A 121 8.42 -6.59 8.92
CA CYS A 121 8.75 -5.21 9.34
C CYS A 121 9.61 -5.09 10.60
N LYS A 122 10.31 -6.16 11.01
CA LYS A 122 11.02 -6.23 12.30
C LYS A 122 11.99 -5.06 12.53
N ALA A 123 12.88 -4.78 11.58
CA ALA A 123 13.79 -3.63 11.67
C ALA A 123 13.09 -2.28 11.94
N GLY A 124 11.91 -2.06 11.35
CA GLY A 124 11.14 -0.83 11.58
C GLY A 124 10.42 -0.81 12.93
N GLU A 125 9.90 -1.95 13.37
CA GLU A 125 9.35 -2.11 14.73
C GLU A 125 10.41 -1.86 15.80
N ASP A 126 11.61 -2.39 15.60
CA ASP A 126 12.71 -2.25 16.54
C ASP A 126 13.16 -0.79 16.62
N VAL A 127 13.33 -0.11 15.48
CA VAL A 127 13.63 1.33 15.45
C VAL A 127 12.55 2.15 16.16
N ASP A 128 11.28 1.91 15.87
CA ASP A 128 10.16 2.63 16.51
C ASP A 128 10.15 2.41 18.03
N THR A 129 10.33 1.17 18.48
CA THR A 129 10.40 0.81 19.90
C THR A 129 11.58 1.48 20.60
N GLN A 130 12.78 1.45 19.99
CA GLN A 130 13.95 2.09 20.57
C GLN A 130 13.81 3.61 20.64
N LEU A 131 13.31 4.26 19.57
CA LEU A 131 13.09 5.71 19.60
C LEU A 131 12.12 6.12 20.71
N GLN A 132 11.08 5.33 20.97
CA GLN A 132 10.20 5.54 22.12
C GLN A 132 10.94 5.38 23.45
N LYS A 133 11.70 4.30 23.62
CA LYS A 133 12.46 3.98 24.84
C LYS A 133 13.49 5.06 25.19
N LEU A 134 14.14 5.65 24.17
CA LEU A 134 15.09 6.75 24.33
C LEU A 134 14.43 8.09 24.68
N GLY A 135 13.10 8.15 24.76
CA GLY A 135 12.32 9.34 25.16
C GLY A 135 11.68 10.11 24.01
N GLY A 136 11.73 9.58 22.79
CA GLY A 136 11.05 10.16 21.63
C GLY A 136 9.53 10.07 21.76
N LYS A 137 8.82 11.10 21.30
CA LYS A 137 7.36 11.16 21.22
C LYS A 137 6.89 10.73 19.84
N ARG A 138 6.17 9.60 19.78
CA ARG A 138 5.51 9.13 18.56
C ARG A 138 4.35 10.06 18.21
N ILE A 139 4.35 10.62 17.00
CA ILE A 139 3.29 11.55 16.52
C ILE A 139 2.22 10.86 15.70
N VAL A 140 2.63 9.84 14.96
CA VAL A 140 1.74 8.95 14.21
C VAL A 140 2.09 7.50 14.55
N PRO A 141 1.11 6.59 14.65
CA PRO A 141 1.39 5.18 14.87
C PRO A 141 2.39 4.63 13.87
N LEU A 142 3.21 3.66 14.30
CA LEU A 142 4.02 2.85 13.40
C LEU A 142 3.09 2.23 12.35
N GLN A 143 3.42 2.42 11.09
CA GLN A 143 2.73 1.74 10.00
C GLN A 143 3.66 0.70 9.40
N LYS A 144 3.18 -0.54 9.39
CA LYS A 144 3.81 -1.68 8.74
C LYS A 144 3.23 -1.83 7.35
N LEU A 145 4.10 -1.89 6.36
CA LEU A 145 3.75 -1.94 4.95
C LEU A 145 4.20 -3.28 4.39
N ASP A 146 3.27 -4.01 3.78
CA ASP A 146 3.55 -5.22 3.00
C ASP A 146 3.95 -4.86 1.55
N THR A 147 3.99 -5.81 0.64
CA THR A 147 4.40 -5.61 -0.76
C THR A 147 3.46 -4.68 -1.56
N ASP A 148 2.16 -4.63 -1.25
CA ASP A 148 1.13 -3.76 -1.86
C ASP A 148 0.90 -2.46 -1.04
N TYR A 149 1.98 -1.75 -0.73
CA TYR A 149 1.97 -0.71 0.29
C TYR A 149 1.42 0.66 -0.12
N GLU A 150 1.11 0.91 -1.38
CA GLU A 150 0.95 2.29 -1.87
C GLU A 150 -0.23 3.04 -1.24
N GLU A 151 -1.38 2.37 -1.02
CA GLU A 151 -2.55 3.00 -0.39
C GLU A 151 -2.29 3.31 1.09
N GLU A 152 -1.78 2.33 1.84
CA GLU A 152 -1.47 2.47 3.27
C GLU A 152 -0.36 3.50 3.52
N ALA A 153 0.69 3.49 2.69
CA ALA A 153 1.76 4.48 2.74
C ALA A 153 1.23 5.89 2.46
N GLU A 154 0.31 6.04 1.49
CA GLU A 154 -0.30 7.32 1.17
C GLU A 154 -1.18 7.84 2.32
N GLN A 155 -1.99 6.97 2.93
CA GLN A 155 -2.78 7.31 4.10
C GLN A 155 -1.90 7.75 5.27
N TRP A 156 -0.83 7.00 5.58
CA TRP A 156 0.10 7.35 6.63
C TRP A 156 0.79 8.69 6.38
N ILE A 157 1.27 8.93 5.15
CA ILE A 157 1.89 10.22 4.78
C ILE A 157 0.90 11.36 4.96
N ASN A 158 -0.36 11.19 4.55
CA ASN A 158 -1.37 12.23 4.69
C ASN A 158 -1.69 12.51 6.16
N ASN A 159 -1.84 11.48 6.99
CA ASN A 159 -2.06 11.61 8.44
C ASN A 159 -0.89 12.31 9.12
N LEU A 160 0.34 11.95 8.74
CA LEU A 160 1.53 12.62 9.24
C LEU A 160 1.51 14.11 8.88
N LEU A 161 1.32 14.45 7.61
CA LEU A 161 1.30 15.85 7.19
C LEU A 161 0.17 16.66 7.83
N GLN A 162 -0.98 16.04 8.08
CA GLN A 162 -2.08 16.67 8.81
C GLN A 162 -1.68 17.00 10.25
N SER A 163 -1.02 16.09 10.97
CA SER A 163 -0.54 16.35 12.33
C SER A 163 0.54 17.43 12.42
N LEU A 164 1.25 17.70 11.32
CA LEU A 164 2.25 18.77 11.19
C LEU A 164 1.69 20.13 10.74
N THR A 165 0.37 20.21 10.51
CA THR A 165 -0.31 21.45 10.13
C THR A 165 -1.40 21.77 11.13
N VAL A 166 -1.47 23.02 11.58
CA VAL A 166 -2.60 23.47 12.41
C VAL A 166 -3.71 23.95 11.48
N PRO A 167 -4.95 23.46 11.61
CA PRO A 167 -6.06 23.94 10.81
C PRO A 167 -6.35 25.42 11.16
N ALA A 168 -6.39 26.26 10.13
CA ALA A 168 -6.88 27.64 10.27
C ALA A 168 -8.41 27.61 10.37
N SER A 169 -8.91 27.45 11.60
CA SER A 169 -10.34 27.43 11.97
C SER A 169 -11.19 26.35 11.28
N ALA A 170 -12.17 25.83 12.01
CA ALA A 170 -12.98 24.70 11.62
C ALA A 170 -13.85 24.98 10.37
N ALA A 171 -13.62 24.21 9.31
CA ALA A 171 -14.63 23.89 8.31
C ALA A 171 -14.55 22.38 8.04
N ALA A 172 -15.72 21.75 7.95
CA ALA A 172 -15.95 20.31 7.85
C ALA A 172 -15.06 19.59 6.82
N PRO A 173 -14.77 18.28 7.00
CA PRO A 173 -13.88 17.54 6.12
C PRO A 173 -14.47 17.48 4.71
N VAL A 174 -13.86 18.22 3.78
CA VAL A 174 -14.10 18.05 2.36
C VAL A 174 -13.32 16.81 1.93
N VAL A 175 -14.03 15.79 1.46
CA VAL A 175 -13.46 14.59 0.86
C VAL A 175 -12.58 15.03 -0.32
N VAL A 176 -11.27 15.03 -0.11
CA VAL A 176 -10.32 15.30 -1.18
C VAL A 176 -10.20 14.02 -2.00
N VAL A 177 -10.95 13.98 -3.11
CA VAL A 177 -10.80 12.97 -4.16
C VAL A 177 -9.34 13.02 -4.63
N PRO A 178 -8.56 11.93 -4.52
CA PRO A 178 -7.17 11.96 -4.94
C PRO A 178 -7.09 12.15 -6.46
N ALA A 179 -6.29 13.13 -6.88
CA ALA A 179 -5.94 13.33 -8.27
C ALA A 179 -5.24 12.06 -8.82
N LYS A 180 -5.72 11.58 -9.98
CA LYS A 180 -5.16 10.43 -10.71
C LYS A 180 -3.64 10.59 -10.87
N LYS A 181 -2.88 9.65 -10.29
CA LYS A 181 -1.48 9.40 -10.68
C LYS A 181 -1.49 8.88 -12.13
N THR A 182 -0.46 9.25 -12.89
CA THR A 182 -0.15 8.71 -14.22
C THR A 182 -0.35 7.20 -14.24
N GLY A 183 -1.34 6.74 -15.00
CA GLY A 183 -1.85 5.37 -14.92
C GLY A 183 -0.80 4.32 -15.25
N LYS A 184 -0.75 3.24 -14.48
CA LYS A 184 -0.15 1.97 -14.91
C LYS A 184 -0.81 1.62 -16.25
N LYS A 185 -0.05 1.61 -17.35
CA LYS A 185 -0.58 1.22 -18.67
C LYS A 185 -1.07 -0.22 -18.56
N THR A 186 -2.34 -0.42 -18.89
CA THR A 186 -2.98 -1.74 -18.91
C THR A 186 -3.02 -2.20 -20.35
N TYR A 187 -2.57 -3.42 -20.61
CA TYR A 187 -2.54 -4.00 -21.96
C TYR A 187 -3.54 -5.15 -22.02
N ALA A 188 -4.22 -5.29 -23.15
CA ALA A 188 -4.95 -6.50 -23.48
C ALA A 188 -3.98 -7.45 -24.19
N GLY A 189 -3.69 -8.59 -23.56
CA GLY A 189 -2.82 -9.62 -24.12
C GLY A 189 -3.58 -10.90 -24.44
N THR A 190 -3.14 -11.62 -25.47
CA THR A 190 -3.64 -12.95 -25.83
C THR A 190 -2.56 -13.98 -25.57
N ILE A 191 -2.88 -15.04 -24.82
CA ILE A 191 -1.97 -16.16 -24.63
C ILE A 191 -1.84 -16.91 -25.96
N GLN A 192 -0.65 -16.90 -26.55
CA GLN A 192 -0.34 -17.65 -27.76
C GLN A 192 0.15 -19.06 -27.45
N THR A 193 1.05 -19.15 -26.47
CA THR A 193 1.73 -20.40 -26.13
C THR A 193 1.64 -20.65 -24.63
N LYS A 194 1.42 -21.92 -24.26
CA LYS A 194 1.50 -22.41 -22.89
C LYS A 194 2.16 -23.79 -22.91
N ILE A 195 3.40 -23.87 -22.49
CA ILE A 195 4.20 -25.10 -22.51
C ILE A 195 4.60 -25.45 -21.09
N ASN A 196 4.32 -26.69 -20.65
CA ASN A 196 4.89 -27.21 -19.42
C ASN A 196 6.37 -27.57 -19.68
N LEU A 197 7.27 -26.93 -18.96
CA LEU A 197 8.72 -27.09 -19.05
C LEU A 197 9.22 -28.33 -18.31
N ASN A 198 8.39 -28.97 -17.46
CA ASN A 198 8.79 -30.17 -16.75
C ASN A 198 8.69 -31.43 -17.61
N GLY A 199 9.57 -32.40 -17.33
CA GLY A 199 9.53 -33.72 -17.93
C GLY A 199 8.40 -34.60 -17.38
N ARG A 200 8.16 -35.73 -18.06
CA ARG A 200 7.19 -36.75 -17.63
C ARG A 200 7.50 -37.25 -16.21
N GLY A 201 6.46 -37.36 -15.38
CA GLY A 201 6.58 -37.85 -14.00
C GLY A 201 6.93 -36.78 -12.96
N SER A 202 7.06 -35.50 -13.35
CA SER A 202 7.22 -34.40 -12.40
C SER A 202 5.97 -34.22 -11.54
N GLN A 203 6.15 -33.98 -10.24
CA GLN A 203 5.08 -33.59 -9.30
C GLN A 203 4.83 -32.08 -9.28
N LYS A 204 5.67 -31.31 -9.97
CA LYS A 204 5.54 -29.86 -10.14
C LYS A 204 5.28 -29.53 -11.60
N GLU A 205 4.56 -28.44 -11.84
CA GLU A 205 4.32 -27.90 -13.16
C GLU A 205 4.88 -26.48 -13.23
N THR A 206 5.71 -26.20 -14.24
CA THR A 206 6.32 -24.91 -14.52
C THR A 206 5.99 -24.62 -15.97
N TYR A 207 5.24 -23.57 -16.21
CA TYR A 207 4.77 -23.17 -17.51
C TYR A 207 5.60 -22.01 -18.06
N HIS A 208 6.03 -22.15 -19.31
CA HIS A 208 6.38 -21.04 -20.18
C HIS A 208 5.12 -20.54 -20.88
N ILE A 209 4.82 -19.26 -20.75
CA ILE A 209 3.65 -18.63 -21.36
C ILE A 209 4.10 -17.46 -22.22
N GLU A 210 3.62 -17.44 -23.46
CA GLU A 210 3.85 -16.34 -24.41
C GLU A 210 2.56 -15.55 -24.56
N ILE A 211 2.62 -14.26 -24.30
CA ILE A 211 1.48 -13.35 -24.32
C ILE A 211 1.73 -12.30 -25.39
N ALA A 212 0.96 -12.33 -26.47
CA ALA A 212 1.02 -11.28 -27.47
C ALA A 212 0.19 -10.08 -27.02
N ALA A 213 0.80 -8.90 -27.08
CA ALA A 213 0.17 -7.66 -26.67
C ALA A 213 0.74 -6.50 -27.49
N GLU A 214 -0.14 -5.64 -27.97
CA GLU A 214 0.23 -4.49 -28.79
C GLU A 214 0.82 -3.37 -27.93
N ASP A 215 1.78 -2.64 -28.50
CA ASP A 215 2.42 -1.45 -27.92
C ASP A 215 3.03 -1.64 -26.51
N VAL A 216 3.37 -2.89 -26.15
CA VAL A 216 4.07 -3.16 -24.89
C VAL A 216 5.54 -2.75 -25.03
N VAL A 217 5.94 -1.81 -24.17
CA VAL A 217 7.34 -1.38 -24.05
C VAL A 217 7.87 -1.91 -22.72
N PHE A 218 8.93 -2.71 -22.79
CA PHE A 218 9.62 -3.29 -21.63
C PHE A 218 11.10 -3.55 -21.95
N GLU A 219 11.91 -3.73 -20.92
CA GLU A 219 13.31 -4.19 -21.03
C GLU A 219 13.49 -5.58 -20.39
N PRO A 220 14.45 -6.40 -20.83
CA PRO A 220 14.78 -7.65 -20.15
C PRO A 220 15.10 -7.42 -18.66
N GLY A 221 14.40 -8.14 -17.79
CA GLY A 221 14.49 -7.97 -16.33
C GLY A 221 13.33 -7.17 -15.72
N ASP A 222 12.48 -6.54 -16.54
CA ASP A 222 11.22 -5.96 -16.06
C ASP A 222 10.24 -7.03 -15.55
N ALA A 223 9.22 -6.57 -14.82
CA ALA A 223 8.12 -7.41 -14.35
C ALA A 223 6.79 -7.03 -15.01
N VAL A 224 5.98 -8.03 -15.34
CA VAL A 224 4.61 -7.87 -15.83
C VAL A 224 3.61 -8.26 -14.75
N GLY A 225 2.57 -7.44 -14.58
CA GLY A 225 1.47 -7.71 -13.67
C GLY A 225 0.28 -8.33 -14.38
N ILE A 226 -0.10 -9.55 -14.00
CA ILE A 226 -1.29 -10.23 -14.52
C ILE A 226 -2.42 -10.08 -13.51
N VAL A 227 -3.56 -9.51 -13.94
CA VAL A 227 -4.77 -9.40 -13.11
C VAL A 227 -5.64 -10.64 -13.35
N PRO A 228 -5.73 -11.59 -12.40
CA PRO A 228 -6.51 -12.79 -12.61
C PRO A 228 -7.99 -12.55 -12.33
N ARG A 229 -8.80 -13.54 -12.70
CA ARG A 229 -10.22 -13.62 -12.38
C ARG A 229 -10.48 -14.78 -11.43
N ASN A 230 -11.47 -14.62 -10.57
CA ASN A 230 -11.95 -15.72 -9.74
C ASN A 230 -12.65 -16.77 -10.61
N LYS A 231 -12.58 -18.04 -10.18
CA LYS A 231 -13.17 -19.17 -10.90
C LYS A 231 -14.70 -19.02 -10.97
N PRO A 232 -15.35 -19.32 -12.11
CA PRO A 232 -16.81 -19.23 -12.23
C PRO A 232 -17.59 -20.00 -11.15
N GLU A 233 -17.09 -21.17 -10.76
CA GLU A 233 -17.67 -22.00 -9.69
C GLU A 233 -17.67 -21.27 -8.33
N LEU A 234 -16.58 -20.56 -8.01
CA LEU A 234 -16.47 -19.77 -6.78
C LEU A 234 -17.42 -18.57 -6.83
N VAL A 235 -17.54 -17.93 -8.00
CA VAL A 235 -18.48 -16.83 -8.21
C VAL A 235 -19.90 -17.29 -7.93
N GLN A 236 -20.35 -18.36 -8.59
CA GLN A 236 -21.69 -18.92 -8.40
C GLN A 236 -21.94 -19.35 -6.95
N LYS A 237 -20.94 -19.95 -6.30
CA LYS A 237 -21.03 -20.35 -4.89
C LYS A 237 -21.28 -19.14 -3.99
N ILE A 238 -20.53 -18.05 -4.15
CA ILE A 238 -20.68 -16.84 -3.31
C ILE A 238 -21.97 -16.10 -3.64
N VAL A 239 -22.36 -15.99 -4.92
CA VAL A 239 -23.65 -15.42 -5.32
C VAL A 239 -24.80 -16.20 -4.65
N SER A 240 -24.75 -17.53 -4.66
CA SER A 240 -25.77 -18.36 -4.01
C SER A 240 -25.83 -18.13 -2.49
N LEU A 241 -24.68 -17.95 -1.83
CA LEU A 241 -24.58 -17.68 -0.39
C LEU A 241 -24.99 -16.25 -0.01
N SER A 242 -24.97 -15.32 -0.96
CA SER A 242 -25.32 -13.91 -0.72
C SER A 242 -26.82 -13.65 -0.58
N GLY A 243 -27.66 -14.55 -1.14
CA GLY A 243 -29.10 -14.32 -1.28
C GLY A 243 -29.48 -13.20 -2.24
N LEU A 244 -28.53 -12.67 -3.02
CA LEU A 244 -28.72 -11.62 -4.02
C LEU A 244 -28.63 -12.19 -5.44
N PRO A 245 -29.36 -11.61 -6.41
CA PRO A 245 -29.20 -12.02 -7.80
C PRO A 245 -27.84 -11.55 -8.34
N GLU A 246 -27.31 -12.28 -9.32
CA GLU A 246 -25.96 -12.04 -9.87
C GLU A 246 -25.82 -10.64 -10.51
N ASP A 247 -26.90 -10.10 -11.05
CA ASP A 247 -26.99 -8.79 -11.68
C ASP A 247 -27.32 -7.65 -10.71
N ALA A 248 -27.50 -7.94 -9.41
CA ALA A 248 -27.72 -6.92 -8.38
C ALA A 248 -26.59 -5.89 -8.40
N LEU A 249 -26.95 -4.62 -8.47
CA LEU A 249 -25.98 -3.52 -8.38
C LEU A 249 -25.52 -3.36 -6.94
N VAL A 250 -24.25 -3.66 -6.70
CA VAL A 250 -23.62 -3.61 -5.38
C VAL A 250 -22.58 -2.50 -5.36
N PRO A 251 -22.60 -1.59 -4.37
CA PRO A 251 -21.53 -0.63 -4.18
C PRO A 251 -20.29 -1.34 -3.61
N TYR A 252 -19.12 -1.04 -4.15
CA TYR A 252 -17.84 -1.46 -3.59
C TYR A 252 -16.83 -0.32 -3.75
N ARG A 253 -16.32 0.18 -2.61
CA ARG A 253 -15.44 1.35 -2.57
C ARG A 253 -16.03 2.55 -3.32
N ASN A 254 -15.45 2.92 -4.47
CA ASN A 254 -15.84 4.09 -5.26
C ASN A 254 -16.62 3.72 -6.55
N GLU A 255 -17.04 2.46 -6.70
CA GLU A 255 -17.79 1.99 -7.86
C GLU A 255 -19.06 1.22 -7.47
N THR A 256 -20.00 1.13 -8.41
CA THR A 256 -21.20 0.28 -8.28
C THR A 256 -21.27 -0.59 -9.53
N ALA A 257 -21.36 -1.90 -9.34
CA ALA A 257 -21.33 -2.86 -10.43
C ALA A 257 -22.15 -4.12 -10.10
N PRO A 258 -22.52 -4.94 -11.11
CA PRO A 258 -23.19 -6.21 -10.88
C PRO A 258 -22.39 -7.12 -9.94
N LEU A 259 -23.06 -7.76 -8.98
CA LEU A 259 -22.46 -8.62 -7.96
C LEU A 259 -21.55 -9.70 -8.58
N GLY A 260 -22.02 -10.40 -9.61
CA GLY A 260 -21.23 -11.43 -10.29
C GLY A 260 -19.94 -10.87 -10.89
N SER A 261 -19.99 -9.66 -11.46
CA SER A 261 -18.81 -9.00 -12.03
C SER A 261 -17.82 -8.56 -10.95
N LEU A 262 -18.30 -8.04 -9.81
CA LEU A 262 -17.45 -7.68 -8.67
C LEU A 262 -16.72 -8.91 -8.11
N ILE A 263 -17.47 -9.98 -7.83
CA ILE A 263 -16.89 -11.23 -7.32
C ILE A 263 -15.93 -11.82 -8.35
N ALA A 264 -16.25 -11.81 -9.64
CA ALA A 264 -15.39 -12.40 -10.66
C ALA A 264 -14.06 -11.66 -10.88
N GLN A 265 -14.06 -10.31 -10.79
CA GLN A 265 -12.96 -9.50 -11.32
C GLN A 265 -12.34 -8.52 -10.32
N LYS A 266 -13.01 -8.21 -9.22
CA LYS A 266 -12.60 -7.13 -8.32
C LYS A 266 -12.25 -7.58 -6.92
N LEU A 267 -12.85 -8.64 -6.40
CA LEU A 267 -12.66 -9.05 -4.99
C LEU A 267 -11.63 -10.17 -4.83
N SER A 268 -10.73 -10.03 -3.86
CA SER A 268 -9.91 -11.14 -3.38
C SER A 268 -10.74 -12.01 -2.45
N LEU A 269 -10.84 -13.32 -2.74
CA LEU A 269 -11.81 -14.22 -2.10
C LEU A 269 -11.18 -15.46 -1.45
N VAL A 270 -9.90 -15.71 -1.73
CA VAL A 270 -9.19 -16.93 -1.35
C VAL A 270 -8.02 -16.54 -0.47
N ASN A 271 -7.76 -17.33 0.57
CA ASN A 271 -6.65 -17.13 1.50
C ASN A 271 -6.63 -15.72 2.12
N LEU A 272 -7.79 -15.25 2.61
CA LEU A 272 -7.92 -13.92 3.21
C LEU A 272 -7.00 -13.80 4.42
N SER A 273 -6.39 -12.63 4.60
CA SER A 273 -5.50 -12.38 5.75
C SER A 273 -6.27 -12.40 7.07
N GLU A 274 -5.58 -12.64 8.18
CA GLU A 274 -6.17 -12.57 9.52
C GLU A 274 -6.83 -11.21 9.80
N ASN A 275 -6.31 -10.14 9.21
CA ASN A 275 -6.89 -8.80 9.35
C ASN A 275 -8.26 -8.73 8.68
N ILE A 276 -8.41 -9.29 7.47
CA ILE A 276 -9.70 -9.34 6.78
C ILE A 276 -10.68 -10.24 7.52
N VAL A 277 -10.21 -11.39 8.03
CA VAL A 277 -11.04 -12.29 8.86
C VAL A 277 -11.52 -11.58 10.13
N LYS A 278 -10.67 -10.81 10.80
CA LYS A 278 -11.05 -9.98 11.97
C LYS A 278 -12.08 -8.90 11.62
N LYS A 279 -11.92 -8.22 10.46
CA LYS A 279 -12.91 -7.24 9.99
C LYS A 279 -14.26 -7.90 9.68
N TYR A 280 -14.25 -9.06 9.03
CA TYR A 280 -15.46 -9.83 8.78
C TYR A 280 -16.13 -10.27 10.09
N ALA A 281 -15.34 -10.76 11.07
CA ALA A 281 -15.83 -11.13 12.39
C ALA A 281 -16.57 -9.98 13.09
N ALA A 282 -16.08 -8.75 12.96
CA ALA A 282 -16.76 -7.55 13.46
C ALA A 282 -18.09 -7.27 12.75
N VAL A 283 -18.17 -7.51 11.44
CA VAL A 283 -19.42 -7.38 10.65
C VAL A 283 -20.47 -8.40 11.11
N VAL A 284 -20.09 -9.68 11.24
CA VAL A 284 -21.01 -10.74 11.67
C VAL A 284 -21.26 -10.78 13.17
N LYS A 285 -20.48 -10.01 13.95
CA LYS A 285 -20.51 -9.98 15.43
C LYS A 285 -20.30 -11.35 16.06
N GLN A 286 -19.39 -12.14 15.50
CA GLN A 286 -19.02 -13.47 16.00
C GLN A 286 -17.51 -13.53 16.25
N GLU A 287 -17.09 -14.33 17.22
CA GLU A 287 -15.68 -14.65 17.40
C GLU A 287 -15.23 -15.66 16.36
N ILE A 288 -14.27 -15.26 15.53
CA ILE A 288 -13.67 -16.11 14.49
C ILE A 288 -12.18 -16.24 14.80
N PRO A 289 -11.59 -17.45 14.74
CA PRO A 289 -10.16 -17.64 14.91
C PRO A 289 -9.35 -16.74 13.99
N ALA A 290 -8.25 -16.16 14.50
CA ALA A 290 -7.31 -15.38 13.71
C ALA A 290 -6.47 -16.33 12.84
N THR A 291 -7.06 -16.83 11.77
CA THR A 291 -6.43 -17.69 10.77
C THR A 291 -6.79 -17.21 9.37
N ARG A 292 -6.04 -17.65 8.36
CA ARG A 292 -6.41 -17.39 6.97
C ARG A 292 -7.57 -18.28 6.56
N MET A 293 -8.56 -17.70 5.87
CA MET A 293 -9.77 -18.41 5.46
C MET A 293 -10.29 -17.86 4.13
N ASP A 294 -10.96 -18.69 3.34
CA ASP A 294 -11.64 -18.26 2.12
C ASP A 294 -12.96 -17.57 2.47
N PHE A 295 -13.37 -16.59 1.65
CA PHE A 295 -14.64 -15.89 1.85
C PHE A 295 -15.83 -16.85 1.80
N SER A 296 -15.77 -17.87 0.94
CA SER A 296 -16.84 -18.87 0.83
C SER A 296 -16.94 -19.77 2.07
N ASP A 297 -15.84 -19.94 2.82
CA ASP A 297 -15.86 -20.66 4.10
C ASP A 297 -16.35 -19.76 5.23
N LEU A 298 -15.96 -18.49 5.25
CA LEU A 298 -16.52 -17.50 6.18
C LEU A 298 -18.04 -17.43 6.07
N LEU A 299 -18.58 -17.30 4.86
CA LEU A 299 -20.03 -17.28 4.63
C LEU A 299 -20.74 -18.58 5.01
N ARG A 300 -20.05 -19.72 4.95
CA ARG A 300 -20.63 -21.03 5.26
C ARG A 300 -20.60 -21.35 6.75
N ILE A 301 -19.48 -21.07 7.41
CA ILE A 301 -19.24 -21.40 8.82
C ILE A 301 -19.81 -20.31 9.73
N TYR A 302 -19.70 -19.04 9.31
CA TYR A 302 -20.12 -17.86 10.04
C TYR A 302 -21.04 -17.00 9.15
N PRO A 303 -22.25 -17.51 8.84
CA PRO A 303 -23.12 -16.90 7.84
C PRO A 303 -23.55 -15.49 8.21
N VAL A 304 -23.73 -14.68 7.17
CA VAL A 304 -24.39 -13.38 7.26
C VAL A 304 -25.89 -13.56 7.50
N SER A 305 -26.49 -12.67 8.26
CA SER A 305 -27.88 -12.74 8.70
C SER A 305 -28.87 -12.28 7.63
N ASN A 306 -28.44 -11.38 6.75
CA ASN A 306 -29.24 -10.79 5.68
C ASN A 306 -28.33 -10.20 4.58
N SER A 307 -28.96 -9.73 3.49
CA SER A 307 -28.22 -9.12 2.37
C SER A 307 -27.51 -7.83 2.74
N GLU A 308 -28.00 -7.04 3.70
CA GLU A 308 -27.31 -5.81 4.14
C GLU A 308 -25.96 -6.12 4.79
N GLN A 309 -25.94 -7.10 5.71
CA GLN A 309 -24.73 -7.57 6.36
C GLN A 309 -23.76 -8.23 5.35
N PHE A 310 -24.27 -8.85 4.29
CA PHE A 310 -23.45 -9.32 3.18
C PHE A 310 -22.76 -8.17 2.44
N LEU A 311 -23.46 -7.06 2.19
CA LEU A 311 -22.88 -5.88 1.56
C LEU A 311 -21.78 -5.24 2.42
N GLU A 312 -21.98 -5.21 3.74
CA GLU A 312 -20.94 -4.80 4.70
C GLU A 312 -19.73 -5.75 4.67
N ALA A 313 -19.97 -7.06 4.59
CA ALA A 313 -18.92 -8.07 4.50
C ALA A 313 -18.11 -7.95 3.19
N ILE A 314 -18.74 -7.53 2.09
CA ILE A 314 -18.01 -7.23 0.85
C ILE A 314 -17.09 -6.01 1.00
N GLN A 315 -17.50 -4.98 1.77
CA GLN A 315 -16.68 -3.77 1.92
C GLN A 315 -15.35 -4.02 2.62
N VAL A 316 -15.26 -5.07 3.46
CA VAL A 316 -14.02 -5.39 4.16
C VAL A 316 -13.03 -6.16 3.30
N LEU A 317 -13.43 -6.68 2.15
CA LEU A 317 -12.56 -7.45 1.25
C LEU A 317 -11.60 -6.55 0.48
N ASP A 318 -10.39 -7.04 0.30
CA ASP A 318 -9.38 -6.41 -0.54
C ASP A 318 -9.65 -6.65 -2.03
N PRO A 319 -9.20 -5.74 -2.91
CA PRO A 319 -9.34 -5.92 -4.34
C PRO A 319 -8.36 -6.99 -4.84
N ILE A 320 -8.63 -7.53 -6.02
CA ILE A 320 -7.68 -8.39 -6.73
C ILE A 320 -6.42 -7.58 -7.06
N ALA A 321 -5.31 -7.90 -6.42
CA ALA A 321 -3.99 -7.38 -6.77
C ALA A 321 -3.43 -8.09 -8.03
N PRO A 322 -2.72 -7.39 -8.94
CA PRO A 322 -1.99 -8.03 -10.02
C PRO A 322 -0.90 -8.97 -9.47
N ARG A 323 -0.71 -10.13 -10.09
CA ARG A 323 0.39 -11.05 -9.78
C ARG A 323 1.58 -10.67 -10.65
N LEU A 324 2.72 -10.34 -10.03
CA LEU A 324 3.92 -9.91 -10.73
C LEU A 324 4.76 -11.13 -11.14
N TYR A 325 5.18 -11.16 -12.39
CA TYR A 325 6.09 -12.17 -12.94
C TYR A 325 7.25 -11.47 -13.64
N SER A 326 8.45 -12.01 -13.50
CA SER A 326 9.60 -11.55 -14.28
C SER A 326 9.37 -11.87 -15.76
N ILE A 327 9.66 -10.90 -16.63
CA ILE A 327 9.58 -11.09 -18.08
C ILE A 327 10.76 -11.97 -18.52
N ALA A 328 10.46 -13.04 -19.23
CA ALA A 328 11.40 -14.06 -19.70
C ALA A 328 11.76 -13.91 -21.20
N SER A 329 11.38 -12.80 -21.84
CA SER A 329 11.71 -12.48 -23.23
C SER A 329 12.50 -11.18 -23.36
N SER A 330 13.10 -10.97 -24.54
CA SER A 330 13.65 -9.67 -24.96
C SER A 330 12.83 -9.14 -26.15
N PRO A 331 12.44 -7.85 -26.17
CA PRO A 331 11.74 -7.27 -27.32
C PRO A 331 12.55 -7.31 -28.62
N GLU A 332 13.89 -7.35 -28.52
CA GLU A 332 14.77 -7.47 -29.70
C GLU A 332 14.64 -8.84 -30.38
N ALA A 333 14.35 -9.89 -29.61
CA ALA A 333 14.17 -11.25 -30.11
C ALA A 333 12.70 -11.58 -30.39
N HIS A 334 11.78 -11.01 -29.61
CA HIS A 334 10.35 -11.33 -29.61
C HIS A 334 9.52 -10.04 -29.57
N GLY A 335 9.51 -9.30 -30.68
CA GLY A 335 8.74 -8.06 -30.80
C GLY A 335 7.23 -8.32 -30.71
N GLY A 336 6.52 -7.58 -29.86
CA GLY A 336 5.07 -7.72 -29.66
C GLY A 336 4.65 -8.85 -28.72
N GLU A 337 5.61 -9.53 -28.08
CA GLU A 337 5.36 -10.63 -27.16
C GLU A 337 6.04 -10.41 -25.81
N VAL A 338 5.30 -10.74 -24.75
CA VAL A 338 5.82 -10.81 -23.37
C VAL A 338 5.78 -12.26 -22.94
N HIS A 339 6.92 -12.81 -22.58
CA HIS A 339 7.00 -14.18 -22.08
C HIS A 339 7.12 -14.18 -20.57
N ILE A 340 6.53 -15.18 -19.91
CA ILE A 340 6.66 -15.41 -18.47
C ILE A 340 6.90 -16.89 -18.19
N THR A 341 7.65 -17.15 -17.13
CA THR A 341 7.80 -18.49 -16.55
C THR A 341 7.18 -18.52 -15.17
N LEU A 342 6.27 -19.47 -14.92
CA LEU A 342 5.56 -19.59 -13.65
C LEU A 342 5.43 -21.05 -13.23
N GLY A 343 5.57 -21.34 -11.94
CA GLY A 343 5.39 -22.68 -11.37
C GLY A 343 4.86 -22.65 -9.96
#